data_AF-A0A1A8AF47-F1
#
_entry.id   AF-A0A1A8AF47-F1
#
_cell.length_a   1.000
_cell.length_b   1.000
_cell.length_c   1.000
_cell.angle_alpha   90.00
_cell.angle_beta   90.00
_cell.angle_gamma   90.00
#
_symmetry.space_group_name_H-M   'P 1'
#
loop_
_entity.id
_entity.type
_entity.pdbx_description
1 polymer ?
#
loop_
_entity_poly.entity_id
_entity_poly.type
_entity_poly.pdbx_seq_one_letter_code
_entity_poly.pdbx_strand_id
1 'polypeptide(L)'
;MGANNSTRRVSFESDDYDNVTVVKGIRLSENVIKRMKGPAAPSKQNNASSPPPTISAPPLLQPVPPLVDPFTSLPPPLPLVAPPSAAETAAAPPQPPTEKPTVEPLSPAPVFKPVARAESSPAPPPAAAVVNEEALRKKITDELSKGFEQDRAKAKQEMQAWFDAEKARTSAQAQTAAQSQVQAEVSRMLSAERAVAQENFQQAVIRERITTEDEILRAQILAKQLDAKEADLKKQDAFYREQVARLEERSAQFYKVTTENYRKAADQVNAKFKRYEVNPVCADLQGQVLSCYKENAGKTLNCSNIAALYLQCVNNAKQNDKHVQAPSWTDDVTS
;
A
#
# COMPACT_ATOMS: atom_id res chain seq x y z
N MET A 1 -37.75 44.19 1.61
CA MET A 1 -36.96 43.39 0.65
C MET A 1 -35.93 42.61 1.44
N GLY A 2 -35.82 41.30 1.26
CA GLY A 2 -34.83 40.46 1.96
C GLY A 2 -34.40 39.31 1.07
N ALA A 3 -33.09 39.21 0.80
CA ALA A 3 -32.54 38.26 -0.17
C ALA A 3 -32.31 36.88 0.45
N ASN A 4 -32.69 35.83 -0.26
CA ASN A 4 -32.63 34.43 0.18
C ASN A 4 -31.35 33.71 -0.31
N ASN A 5 -30.20 34.00 0.31
CA ASN A 5 -29.03 33.14 0.15
C ASN A 5 -29.23 31.83 0.94
N SER A 6 -29.66 30.77 0.26
CA SER A 6 -29.70 29.40 0.81
C SER A 6 -28.36 28.71 0.58
N THR A 7 -27.41 28.89 1.51
CA THR A 7 -26.14 28.15 1.51
C THR A 7 -26.36 26.72 2.01
N ARG A 8 -26.66 25.79 1.09
CA ARG A 8 -26.55 24.35 1.38
C ARG A 8 -25.08 24.00 1.61
N ARG A 9 -24.74 23.57 2.83
CA ARG A 9 -23.43 22.97 3.12
C ARG A 9 -23.44 21.55 2.58
N VAL A 10 -22.63 21.30 1.55
CA VAL A 10 -22.31 19.96 1.07
C VAL A 10 -21.05 19.52 1.80
N SER A 11 -21.10 18.39 2.49
CA SER A 11 -19.90 17.75 3.03
C SER A 11 -19.12 17.14 1.86
N PHE A 12 -17.84 17.46 1.75
CA PHE A 12 -16.98 16.94 0.69
C PHE A 12 -16.24 15.72 1.20
N GLU A 13 -16.51 14.57 0.57
CA GLU A 13 -15.73 13.36 0.76
C GLU A 13 -14.44 13.48 -0.07
N SER A 14 -13.30 13.22 0.55
CA SER A 14 -11.98 13.34 -0.09
C SER A 14 -11.70 12.10 -0.94
N ASP A 15 -11.87 12.19 -2.26
CA ASP A 15 -11.24 11.20 -3.16
C ASP A 15 -9.73 11.41 -3.14
N ASP A 16 -9.01 10.71 -2.26
CA ASP A 16 -7.55 10.77 -2.15
C ASP A 16 -6.80 10.23 -3.40
N TYR A 17 -7.54 9.73 -4.40
CA TYR A 17 -7.00 9.16 -5.66
C TYR A 17 -7.00 10.11 -6.86
N ASP A 18 -7.68 11.25 -6.78
CA ASP A 18 -7.78 12.21 -7.87
C ASP A 18 -6.96 13.47 -7.56
N ASN A 19 -5.98 13.80 -8.42
CA ASN A 19 -5.22 15.05 -8.39
C ASN A 19 -6.09 16.25 -8.86
N VAL A 20 -7.10 16.53 -8.05
CA VAL A 20 -8.14 17.53 -8.26
C VAL A 20 -7.95 18.67 -7.29
N THR A 21 -7.92 19.90 -7.80
CA THR A 21 -7.90 21.10 -6.96
C THR A 21 -9.19 21.90 -7.15
N VAL A 22 -9.62 22.56 -6.08
CA VAL A 22 -10.89 23.29 -6.06
C VAL A 22 -10.65 24.76 -6.43
N VAL A 23 -11.02 25.14 -7.65
CA VAL A 23 -10.91 26.52 -8.13
C VAL A 23 -12.28 27.18 -7.99
N LYS A 24 -12.39 28.17 -7.09
CA LYS A 24 -13.61 28.98 -6.88
C LYS A 24 -14.88 28.13 -6.62
N GLY A 25 -14.73 27.01 -5.92
CA GLY A 25 -15.81 26.07 -5.57
C GLY A 25 -16.07 24.94 -6.58
N ILE A 26 -15.29 24.86 -7.67
CA ILE A 26 -15.43 23.83 -8.71
C ILE A 26 -14.24 22.87 -8.62
N ARG A 27 -14.50 21.55 -8.51
CA ARG A 27 -13.47 20.50 -8.61
C ARG A 27 -12.96 20.44 -10.06
N LEU A 28 -11.67 20.71 -10.28
CA LEU A 28 -11.01 20.60 -11.58
C LEU A 28 -9.73 19.75 -11.44
N SER A 29 -9.51 18.82 -12.38
CA SER A 29 -8.24 18.08 -12.44
C SER A 29 -7.10 18.97 -12.94
N GLU A 30 -5.86 18.66 -12.56
CA GLU A 30 -4.68 19.40 -13.04
C GLU A 30 -4.61 19.51 -14.57
N ASN A 31 -5.05 18.46 -15.28
CA ASN A 31 -5.09 18.44 -16.75
C ASN A 31 -6.09 19.43 -17.36
N VAL A 32 -7.18 19.76 -16.66
CA VAL A 32 -8.13 20.81 -17.08
C VAL A 32 -7.57 22.19 -16.72
N ILE A 33 -7.02 22.34 -15.52
CA ILE A 33 -6.43 23.60 -15.03
C ILE A 33 -5.25 24.03 -15.92
N LYS A 34 -4.39 23.10 -16.32
CA LYS A 34 -3.25 23.36 -17.21
C LYS A 34 -3.67 23.84 -18.61
N ARG A 35 -4.87 23.46 -19.08
CA ARG A 35 -5.47 24.00 -20.31
C ARG A 35 -6.09 25.37 -20.07
N MET A 36 -6.84 25.54 -18.98
CA MET A 36 -7.48 26.83 -18.62
C MET A 36 -6.48 27.94 -18.31
N LYS A 37 -5.29 27.61 -17.78
CA LYS A 37 -4.23 28.58 -17.47
C LYS A 37 -3.54 29.15 -18.73
N GLY A 38 -3.71 28.48 -19.87
CA GLY A 38 -3.15 28.87 -21.18
C GLY A 38 -1.62 28.77 -21.25
N PRO A 39 -1.05 28.71 -22.47
CA PRO A 39 0.39 28.92 -22.64
C PRO A 39 0.71 30.40 -22.35
N ALA A 40 1.36 30.66 -21.22
CA ALA A 40 1.93 31.98 -20.92
C ALA A 40 3.09 32.26 -21.88
N ALA A 41 2.82 33.01 -22.95
CA ALA A 41 3.83 33.45 -23.90
C ALA A 41 4.54 34.73 -23.40
N PRO A 42 5.87 34.79 -23.48
CA PRO A 42 6.61 36.04 -23.56
C PRO A 42 7.22 36.25 -24.96
N SER A 43 6.74 37.31 -25.62
CA SER A 43 7.39 38.18 -26.62
C SER A 43 8.44 37.64 -27.62
N LYS A 44 8.06 37.76 -28.90
CA LYS A 44 8.77 38.43 -30.01
C LYS A 44 10.30 38.28 -30.12
N GLN A 45 10.71 37.63 -31.21
CA GLN A 45 11.84 38.15 -32.00
C GLN A 45 11.55 37.99 -33.50
N ASN A 46 11.76 39.06 -34.27
CA ASN A 46 11.59 39.06 -35.73
C ASN A 46 12.76 38.33 -36.38
N ASN A 47 12.49 37.51 -37.40
CA ASN A 47 13.33 37.47 -38.62
C ASN A 47 12.54 36.83 -39.76
N ALA A 48 12.58 37.47 -40.93
CA ALA A 48 11.92 36.99 -42.13
C ALA A 48 12.94 36.39 -43.10
N SER A 49 12.68 35.20 -43.65
CA SER A 49 13.19 34.78 -44.97
C SER A 49 12.54 33.50 -45.49
N SER A 50 12.29 33.52 -46.80
CA SER A 50 11.98 32.40 -47.72
C SER A 50 10.71 31.54 -47.51
N PRO A 51 9.85 31.39 -48.53
CA PRO A 51 8.74 30.42 -48.53
C PRO A 51 9.21 29.01 -48.98
N PRO A 52 8.57 27.92 -48.51
CA PRO A 52 8.79 26.59 -49.05
C PRO A 52 8.05 26.38 -50.39
N PRO A 53 8.54 25.49 -51.26
CA PRO A 53 7.89 25.22 -52.55
C PRO A 53 6.59 24.42 -52.39
N THR A 54 5.60 24.76 -53.22
CA THR A 54 4.35 24.03 -53.40
C THR A 54 4.63 22.59 -53.85
N ILE A 55 4.21 21.60 -53.05
CA ILE A 55 4.05 20.21 -53.50
C ILE A 55 2.58 19.85 -53.40
N SER A 56 2.05 19.34 -54.52
CA SER A 56 0.61 19.09 -54.71
C SER A 56 0.10 17.97 -53.79
N ALA A 57 -1.05 18.20 -53.17
CA ALA A 57 -1.76 17.16 -52.43
C ALA A 57 -2.49 16.20 -53.40
N PRO A 58 -2.43 14.87 -53.19
CA PRO A 58 -3.38 13.95 -53.83
C PRO A 58 -4.78 14.13 -53.22
N PRO A 59 -5.87 13.83 -53.97
CA PRO A 59 -7.22 14.17 -53.55
C PRO A 59 -7.71 13.35 -52.36
N LEU A 60 -8.51 14.01 -51.51
CA LEU A 60 -9.17 13.43 -50.35
C LEU A 60 -10.18 12.35 -50.78
N LEU A 61 -9.97 11.10 -50.33
CA LEU A 61 -11.06 10.14 -50.23
C LEU A 61 -11.89 10.47 -48.98
N GLN A 62 -13.17 10.77 -49.19
CA GLN A 62 -14.10 11.15 -48.13
C GLN A 62 -14.36 9.98 -47.17
N PRO A 63 -14.24 10.18 -45.84
CA PRO A 63 -14.73 9.20 -44.87
C PRO A 63 -16.26 9.15 -44.92
N VAL A 64 -16.81 7.95 -45.15
CA VAL A 64 -18.24 7.68 -44.98
C VAL A 64 -18.63 7.88 -43.51
N PRO A 65 -19.69 8.63 -43.18
CA PRO A 65 -20.08 8.83 -41.79
C PRO A 65 -20.64 7.53 -41.19
N PRO A 66 -20.24 7.13 -39.97
CA PRO A 66 -20.93 6.07 -39.25
C PRO A 66 -22.32 6.57 -38.82
N LEU A 67 -23.33 5.76 -39.12
CA LEU A 67 -24.70 6.00 -38.67
C LEU A 67 -24.75 5.96 -37.14
N VAL A 68 -25.23 7.05 -36.52
CA VAL A 68 -25.48 7.10 -35.07
C VAL A 68 -26.89 6.63 -34.79
N ASP A 69 -27.04 5.56 -34.01
CA ASP A 69 -28.31 5.14 -33.43
C ASP A 69 -28.19 5.08 -31.90
N PRO A 70 -28.84 6.00 -31.15
CA PRO A 70 -28.75 6.06 -29.70
C PRO A 70 -29.88 5.25 -29.04
N PHE A 71 -29.62 3.98 -28.72
CA PHE A 71 -30.52 3.17 -27.90
C PHE A 71 -29.85 2.72 -26.59
N THR A 72 -29.59 3.69 -25.71
CA THR A 72 -29.21 3.47 -24.31
C THR A 72 -30.36 3.89 -23.40
N SER A 73 -31.35 3.01 -23.23
CA SER A 73 -32.47 3.21 -22.31
C SER A 73 -32.49 2.11 -21.24
N LEU A 74 -31.70 2.29 -20.18
CA LEU A 74 -31.98 1.69 -18.88
C LEU A 74 -32.32 2.82 -17.89
N PRO A 75 -33.46 2.75 -17.17
CA PRO A 75 -33.80 3.73 -16.15
C PRO A 75 -33.00 3.52 -14.86
N PRO A 76 -32.65 4.58 -14.11
CA PRO A 76 -31.96 4.45 -12.84
C PRO A 76 -32.92 4.01 -11.71
N PRO A 77 -32.45 3.21 -10.73
CA PRO A 77 -33.22 2.92 -9.52
C PRO A 77 -33.18 4.11 -8.55
N LEU A 78 -34.32 4.40 -7.92
CA LEU A 78 -34.46 5.37 -6.83
C LEU A 78 -34.73 4.66 -5.48
N PRO A 79 -34.53 5.33 -4.33
CA PRO A 79 -33.80 4.69 -3.23
C PRO A 79 -34.66 4.05 -2.13
N LEU A 80 -33.95 3.30 -1.26
CA LEU A 80 -34.42 2.74 0.00
C LEU A 80 -35.23 3.75 0.85
N VAL A 81 -36.36 3.27 1.37
CA VAL A 81 -37.09 3.89 2.49
C VAL A 81 -37.31 2.82 3.57
N ALA A 82 -37.05 3.20 4.82
CA ALA A 82 -37.33 2.42 6.03
C ALA A 82 -37.67 3.41 7.17
N PRO A 83 -38.22 2.96 8.30
CA PRO A 83 -39.35 2.04 8.50
C PRO A 83 -40.45 2.72 9.36
N PRO A 84 -41.50 1.99 9.79
CA PRO A 84 -42.11 2.32 11.08
C PRO A 84 -42.40 1.11 11.99
N SER A 85 -41.78 1.15 13.17
CA SER A 85 -42.35 0.97 14.52
C SER A 85 -43.61 0.08 14.71
N ALA A 86 -43.42 -1.02 15.45
CA ALA A 86 -44.31 -1.52 16.51
C ALA A 86 -43.50 -2.52 17.37
N ALA A 87 -43.74 -2.79 18.66
CA ALA A 87 -44.37 -2.12 19.80
C ALA A 87 -44.48 -3.20 20.89
N GLU A 88 -43.64 -3.17 21.92
CA GLU A 88 -43.74 -3.96 23.17
C GLU A 88 -42.77 -3.34 24.20
N THR A 89 -42.96 -3.39 25.52
CA THR A 89 -44.17 -3.49 26.36
C THR A 89 -43.81 -2.80 27.68
N ALA A 90 -44.73 -2.07 28.32
CA ALA A 90 -44.42 -1.29 29.52
C ALA A 90 -44.45 -2.13 30.81
N ALA A 91 -43.49 -1.89 31.71
CA ALA A 91 -43.64 -2.10 33.15
C ALA A 91 -42.67 -1.19 33.94
N ALA A 92 -43.15 -0.60 35.02
CA ALA A 92 -42.38 0.24 35.95
C ALA A 92 -42.80 -0.08 37.42
N PRO A 93 -42.22 0.55 38.46
CA PRO A 93 -41.44 -0.11 39.50
C PRO A 93 -42.26 -0.48 40.77
N PRO A 94 -41.60 -0.98 41.83
CA PRO A 94 -41.38 -0.08 42.98
C PRO A 94 -40.02 -0.25 43.71
N GLN A 95 -39.81 0.60 44.72
CA GLN A 95 -38.59 0.81 45.54
C GLN A 95 -38.72 0.21 46.97
N PRO A 96 -37.68 0.27 47.84
CA PRO A 96 -37.50 -0.62 49.02
C PRO A 96 -38.07 0.00 50.33
N PRO A 97 -37.81 -0.53 51.55
CA PRO A 97 -36.55 -0.26 52.29
C PRO A 97 -36.11 -1.33 53.35
N THR A 98 -35.09 -0.97 54.15
CA THR A 98 -34.72 -1.53 55.49
C THR A 98 -34.14 -2.96 55.53
N GLU A 99 -33.30 -3.36 56.50
CA GLU A 99 -33.07 -2.83 57.86
C GLU A 99 -31.64 -3.12 58.39
N LYS A 100 -31.21 -2.39 59.44
CA LYS A 100 -30.02 -2.69 60.25
C LYS A 100 -30.41 -2.71 61.72
N PRO A 101 -30.23 -3.85 62.42
CA PRO A 101 -29.81 -3.83 63.83
C PRO A 101 -28.73 -4.92 64.06
N THR A 102 -28.17 -5.22 65.23
CA THR A 102 -28.46 -4.89 66.64
C THR A 102 -27.14 -4.72 67.40
N VAL A 103 -27.12 -3.87 68.43
CA VAL A 103 -26.11 -3.89 69.51
C VAL A 103 -26.75 -4.56 70.73
N GLU A 104 -26.09 -5.54 71.34
CA GLU A 104 -26.45 -6.04 72.68
C GLU A 104 -25.22 -6.54 73.47
N PRO A 105 -25.30 -6.63 74.82
CA PRO A 105 -24.16 -6.30 75.69
C PRO A 105 -23.88 -7.37 76.78
N LEU A 106 -23.24 -6.94 77.88
CA LEU A 106 -23.08 -7.59 79.20
C LEU A 106 -21.86 -8.51 79.41
N SER A 107 -20.91 -8.02 80.23
CA SER A 107 -20.55 -8.46 81.61
C SER A 107 -20.68 -9.95 82.04
N PRO A 108 -20.05 -10.42 83.16
CA PRO A 108 -19.21 -9.72 84.15
C PRO A 108 -17.88 -10.47 84.52
N ALA A 109 -17.12 -9.90 85.47
CA ALA A 109 -15.95 -10.51 86.10
C ALA A 109 -16.30 -11.59 87.17
N PRO A 110 -15.30 -12.40 87.62
CA PRO A 110 -15.36 -13.09 88.89
C PRO A 110 -14.42 -12.48 89.96
N VAL A 111 -14.95 -12.30 91.15
CA VAL A 111 -14.22 -12.01 92.41
C VAL A 111 -14.08 -13.31 93.18
N PHE A 112 -12.94 -13.61 93.83
CA PHE A 112 -12.91 -14.34 95.11
C PHE A 112 -11.66 -14.01 95.95
N LYS A 113 -11.82 -14.11 97.28
CA LYS A 113 -10.87 -13.83 98.39
C LYS A 113 -10.61 -15.16 99.16
N PRO A 114 -10.14 -15.16 100.43
CA PRO A 114 -8.89 -14.67 101.06
C PRO A 114 -8.13 -15.79 101.83
N VAL A 115 -6.95 -15.51 102.41
CA VAL A 115 -6.35 -16.36 103.49
C VAL A 115 -5.56 -15.53 104.53
N ALA A 116 -5.47 -16.08 105.75
CA ALA A 116 -4.64 -15.70 106.92
C ALA A 116 -5.11 -14.46 107.71
N ARG A 117 -5.61 -14.52 108.96
CA ARG A 117 -5.35 -15.30 110.21
C ARG A 117 -4.57 -14.45 111.22
N ALA A 118 -5.12 -14.34 112.43
CA ALA A 118 -4.54 -13.63 113.56
C ALA A 118 -4.31 -14.60 114.74
N GLU A 119 -3.20 -14.42 115.46
CA GLU A 119 -2.81 -14.97 116.77
C GLU A 119 -1.49 -14.23 117.10
N SER A 120 -1.28 -13.44 118.17
CA SER A 120 -1.50 -13.55 119.63
C SER A 120 -0.13 -13.60 120.34
N SER A 121 0.10 -12.75 121.35
CA SER A 121 1.30 -12.77 122.20
C SER A 121 1.07 -13.55 123.50
N PRO A 122 2.15 -14.04 124.15
CA PRO A 122 2.37 -13.72 125.57
C PRO A 122 3.85 -13.41 125.93
N ALA A 123 4.12 -13.18 127.22
CA ALA A 123 5.26 -12.44 127.77
C ALA A 123 6.34 -13.36 128.49
N PRO A 124 7.37 -12.82 129.19
CA PRO A 124 8.76 -13.38 129.32
C PRO A 124 9.02 -14.09 130.70
N PRO A 125 10.26 -14.30 131.25
CA PRO A 125 11.67 -14.07 130.82
C PRO A 125 12.55 -15.36 130.96
N PRO A 126 13.90 -15.42 131.26
CA PRO A 126 14.99 -14.42 131.43
C PRO A 126 16.40 -14.80 130.84
N ALA A 127 17.45 -14.08 131.28
CA ALA A 127 18.86 -14.50 131.50
C ALA A 127 19.88 -14.60 130.33
N ALA A 128 20.28 -13.43 129.82
CA ALA A 128 21.67 -12.94 129.63
C ALA A 128 22.82 -13.86 129.11
N ALA A 129 23.43 -13.42 128.00
CA ALA A 129 24.87 -13.55 127.72
C ALA A 129 25.38 -12.23 127.10
N VAL A 130 26.60 -11.79 127.47
CA VAL A 130 27.07 -10.42 127.20
C VAL A 130 27.67 -10.28 125.79
N VAL A 131 26.97 -9.57 124.92
CA VAL A 131 27.51 -8.90 123.72
C VAL A 131 27.18 -7.41 123.87
N ASN A 132 28.02 -6.51 123.35
CA ASN A 132 27.81 -5.07 123.50
C ASN A 132 26.59 -4.61 122.67
N GLU A 133 25.42 -4.65 123.33
CA GLU A 133 24.11 -4.79 122.71
C GLU A 133 23.75 -3.60 121.80
N GLU A 134 24.16 -2.40 122.19
CA GLU A 134 23.84 -1.15 121.53
C GLU A 134 24.57 -0.96 120.20
N ALA A 135 25.86 -1.33 120.14
CA ALA A 135 26.66 -1.27 118.92
C ALA A 135 26.17 -2.29 117.87
N LEU A 136 25.76 -3.48 118.32
CA LEU A 136 25.17 -4.49 117.45
C LEU A 136 23.79 -4.05 116.93
N ARG A 137 22.92 -3.54 117.81
CA ARG A 137 21.61 -2.97 117.44
C ARG A 137 21.74 -1.88 116.38
N LYS A 138 22.65 -0.90 116.57
CA LYS A 138 22.88 0.17 115.60
C LYS A 138 23.33 -0.37 114.23
N LYS A 139 24.29 -1.31 114.20
CA LYS A 139 24.75 -1.91 112.95
C LYS A 139 23.65 -2.68 112.23
N ILE A 140 22.77 -3.37 112.97
CA ILE A 140 21.57 -4.02 112.41
C ILE A 140 20.64 -2.96 111.80
N THR A 141 20.38 -1.84 112.48
CA THR A 141 19.54 -0.75 111.96
C THR A 141 20.11 -0.10 110.70
N ASP A 142 21.42 0.15 110.65
CA ASP A 142 22.08 0.79 109.49
C ASP A 142 22.10 -0.15 108.27
N GLU A 143 22.44 -1.43 108.45
CA GLU A 143 22.41 -2.45 107.37
C GLU A 143 20.98 -2.68 106.87
N LEU A 144 19.99 -2.73 107.76
CA LEU A 144 18.58 -2.89 107.39
C LEU A 144 18.06 -1.67 106.61
N SER A 145 18.43 -0.45 107.02
CA SER A 145 18.08 0.79 106.32
C SER A 145 18.67 0.83 104.92
N LYS A 146 19.96 0.48 104.80
CA LYS A 146 20.67 0.37 103.51
C LYS A 146 20.06 -0.71 102.61
N GLY A 147 19.64 -1.84 103.17
CA GLY A 147 18.90 -2.89 102.47
C GLY A 147 17.60 -2.37 101.86
N PHE A 148 16.76 -1.69 102.66
CA PHE A 148 15.52 -1.09 102.16
C PHE A 148 15.74 -0.02 101.09
N GLU A 149 16.83 0.75 101.14
CA GLU A 149 17.18 1.71 100.09
C GLU A 149 17.64 1.02 98.80
N GLN A 150 18.46 -0.05 98.92
CA GLN A 150 18.88 -0.88 97.80
C GLN A 150 17.69 -1.58 97.14
N ASP A 151 16.75 -2.14 97.92
CA ASP A 151 15.52 -2.73 97.42
C ASP A 151 14.63 -1.70 96.73
N ARG A 152 14.52 -0.47 97.27
CA ARG A 152 13.79 0.63 96.63
C ARG A 152 14.43 1.06 95.31
N ALA A 153 15.76 1.10 95.23
CA ALA A 153 16.49 1.41 94.01
C ALA A 153 16.31 0.31 92.95
N LYS A 154 16.46 -0.96 93.37
CA LYS A 154 16.25 -2.14 92.54
C LYS A 154 14.81 -2.22 92.01
N ALA A 155 13.80 -2.05 92.86
CA ALA A 155 12.40 -2.06 92.46
C ALA A 155 12.06 -0.94 91.46
N LYS A 156 12.67 0.25 91.60
CA LYS A 156 12.55 1.33 90.60
C LYS A 156 13.21 0.93 89.27
N GLN A 157 14.39 0.32 89.31
CA GLN A 157 15.10 -0.14 88.11
C GLN A 157 14.33 -1.26 87.39
N GLU A 158 13.78 -2.23 88.14
CA GLU A 158 12.96 -3.32 87.60
C GLU A 158 11.65 -2.80 86.99
N MET A 159 10.99 -1.84 87.65
CA MET A 159 9.79 -1.17 87.12
C MET A 159 10.09 -0.39 85.84
N GLN A 160 11.21 0.34 85.78
CA GLN A 160 11.63 1.07 84.58
C GLN A 160 12.01 0.11 83.45
N ALA A 161 12.80 -0.93 83.73
CA ALA A 161 13.19 -1.93 82.75
C ALA A 161 11.97 -2.71 82.21
N TRP A 162 10.96 -2.98 83.05
CA TRP A 162 9.69 -3.55 82.62
C TRP A 162 8.93 -2.61 81.68
N PHE A 163 8.83 -1.32 82.02
CA PHE A 163 8.17 -0.33 81.17
C PHE A 163 8.86 -0.17 79.80
N ASP A 164 10.19 -0.10 79.78
CA ASP A 164 10.97 0.01 78.54
C ASP A 164 10.90 -1.27 77.69
N ALA A 165 10.91 -2.45 78.32
CA ALA A 165 10.71 -3.73 77.64
C ALA A 165 9.30 -3.86 77.04
N GLU A 166 8.27 -3.41 77.76
CA GLU A 166 6.89 -3.44 77.28
C GLU A 166 6.69 -2.45 76.12
N LYS A 167 7.23 -1.23 76.25
CA LYS A 167 7.26 -0.24 75.17
C LYS A 167 7.99 -0.77 73.92
N ALA A 168 9.10 -1.48 74.09
CA ALA A 168 9.82 -2.13 72.98
C ALA A 168 8.98 -3.23 72.32
N ARG A 169 8.27 -4.07 73.10
CA ARG A 169 7.34 -5.08 72.57
C ARG A 169 6.19 -4.46 71.78
N THR A 170 5.51 -3.46 72.33
CA THR A 170 4.41 -2.78 71.64
C THR A 170 4.90 -2.12 70.35
N SER A 171 6.10 -1.51 70.38
CA SER A 171 6.71 -0.90 69.18
C SER A 171 7.08 -1.92 68.12
N ALA A 172 7.66 -3.07 68.49
CA ALA A 172 8.01 -4.14 67.57
C ALA A 172 6.76 -4.82 66.96
N GLN A 173 5.71 -5.01 67.76
CA GLN A 173 4.42 -5.52 67.31
C GLN A 173 3.74 -4.53 66.34
N ALA A 174 3.77 -3.23 66.64
CA ALA A 174 3.26 -2.19 65.76
C ALA A 174 4.03 -2.09 64.44
N GLN A 175 5.37 -2.20 64.46
CA GLN A 175 6.18 -2.25 63.24
C GLN A 175 5.88 -3.49 62.39
N THR A 176 5.78 -4.67 63.01
CA THR A 176 5.43 -5.91 62.30
C THR A 176 4.04 -5.83 61.67
N ALA A 177 3.05 -5.27 62.39
CA ALA A 177 1.70 -5.05 61.88
C ALA A 177 1.66 -4.03 60.73
N ALA A 178 2.42 -2.94 60.84
CA ALA A 178 2.52 -1.95 59.76
C ALA A 178 3.20 -2.54 58.51
N GLN A 179 4.28 -3.32 58.67
CA GLN A 179 4.96 -3.99 57.56
C GLN A 179 4.07 -5.02 56.87
N SER A 180 3.32 -5.85 57.62
CA SER A 180 2.41 -6.83 57.03
C SER A 180 1.22 -6.16 56.33
N GLN A 181 0.69 -5.06 56.88
CA GLN A 181 -0.34 -4.25 56.22
C GLN A 181 0.15 -3.64 54.90
N VAL A 182 1.35 -3.04 54.89
CA VAL A 182 1.96 -2.51 53.65
C VAL A 182 2.20 -3.64 52.64
N GLN A 183 2.72 -4.79 53.06
CA GLN A 183 2.95 -5.92 52.17
C GLN A 183 1.65 -6.49 51.60
N ALA A 184 0.57 -6.54 52.38
CA ALA A 184 -0.76 -6.96 51.92
C ALA A 184 -1.34 -5.97 50.90
N GLU A 185 -1.27 -4.66 51.16
CA GLU A 185 -1.75 -3.64 50.22
C GLU A 185 -0.94 -3.62 48.91
N VAL A 186 0.39 -3.70 48.97
CA VAL A 186 1.25 -3.81 47.78
C VAL A 186 0.91 -5.07 46.98
N SER A 187 0.69 -6.21 47.65
CA SER A 187 0.30 -7.46 46.99
C SER A 187 -1.08 -7.36 46.33
N ARG A 188 -2.03 -6.65 46.96
CA ARG A 188 -3.38 -6.38 46.44
C ARG A 188 -3.37 -5.44 45.25
N MET A 189 -2.54 -4.39 45.28
CA MET A 189 -2.39 -3.46 44.16
C MET A 189 -1.72 -4.14 42.95
N LEU A 190 -0.63 -4.89 43.16
CA LEU A 190 0.07 -5.60 42.09
C LEU A 190 -0.79 -6.72 41.45
N SER A 191 -1.65 -7.39 42.22
CA SER A 191 -2.56 -8.39 41.64
C SER A 191 -3.69 -7.75 40.84
N ALA A 192 -4.25 -6.63 41.30
CA ALA A 192 -5.24 -5.85 40.56
C ALA A 192 -4.65 -5.26 39.26
N GLU A 193 -3.46 -4.66 39.33
CA GLU A 193 -2.75 -4.12 38.16
C GLU A 193 -2.44 -5.22 37.13
N ARG A 194 -1.99 -6.40 37.57
CA ARG A 194 -1.77 -7.55 36.69
C ARG A 194 -3.07 -8.03 36.02
N ALA A 195 -4.18 -8.07 36.74
CA ALA A 195 -5.47 -8.45 36.17
C ALA A 195 -5.91 -7.46 35.09
N VAL A 196 -5.85 -6.14 35.37
CA VAL A 196 -6.18 -5.09 34.40
C VAL A 196 -5.23 -5.12 33.18
N ALA A 197 -3.94 -5.36 33.39
CA ALA A 197 -2.98 -5.52 32.29
C ALA A 197 -3.30 -6.73 31.41
N GLN A 198 -3.72 -7.85 32.02
CA GLN A 198 -4.12 -9.06 31.31
C GLN A 198 -5.43 -8.88 30.52
N GLU A 199 -6.44 -8.22 31.09
CA GLU A 199 -7.69 -7.87 30.41
C GLU A 199 -7.44 -6.92 29.23
N ASN A 200 -6.64 -5.86 29.44
CA ASN A 200 -6.25 -4.92 28.38
C ASN A 200 -5.52 -5.63 27.23
N PHE A 201 -4.59 -6.54 27.54
CA PHE A 201 -3.90 -7.34 26.54
C PHE A 201 -4.85 -8.26 25.77
N GLN A 202 -5.74 -8.99 26.45
CA GLN A 202 -6.75 -9.83 25.79
C GLN A 202 -7.67 -9.00 24.88
N GLN A 203 -8.09 -7.82 25.32
CA GLN A 203 -8.93 -6.91 24.54
C GLN A 203 -8.18 -6.27 23.36
N ALA A 204 -6.85 -6.12 23.44
CA ALA A 204 -6.01 -5.70 22.31
C ALA A 204 -5.90 -6.82 21.27
N VAL A 205 -5.57 -8.04 21.69
CA VAL A 205 -5.47 -9.22 20.80
C VAL A 205 -6.80 -9.51 20.08
N ILE A 206 -7.93 -9.41 20.78
CA ILE A 206 -9.26 -9.58 20.15
C ILE A 206 -9.51 -8.49 19.09
N ARG A 207 -9.16 -7.23 19.37
CA ARG A 207 -9.31 -6.13 18.41
C ARG A 207 -8.43 -6.31 17.18
N GLU A 208 -7.15 -6.65 17.37
CA GLU A 208 -6.19 -6.90 16.29
C GLU A 208 -6.62 -8.08 15.40
N ARG A 209 -7.17 -9.15 16.02
CA ARG A 209 -7.74 -10.28 15.26
C ARG A 209 -8.94 -9.85 14.41
N ILE A 210 -9.85 -9.05 14.95
CA ILE A 210 -11.03 -8.57 14.20
C ILE A 210 -10.61 -7.66 13.04
N THR A 211 -9.64 -6.76 13.25
CA THR A 211 -9.15 -5.87 12.18
C THR A 211 -8.42 -6.64 11.08
N THR A 212 -7.60 -7.62 11.44
CA THR A 212 -6.90 -8.46 10.44
C THR A 212 -7.86 -9.37 9.66
N GLU A 213 -8.89 -9.94 10.31
CA GLU A 213 -9.93 -10.71 9.61
C GLU A 213 -10.75 -9.82 8.63
N ASP A 214 -11.09 -8.59 9.00
CA ASP A 214 -11.75 -7.62 8.12
C ASP A 214 -10.84 -7.18 6.94
N GLU A 215 -9.57 -6.88 7.19
CA GLU A 215 -8.58 -6.57 6.14
C GLU A 215 -8.42 -7.72 5.14
N ILE A 216 -8.33 -8.97 5.61
CA ILE A 216 -8.26 -10.17 4.76
C ILE A 216 -9.52 -10.31 3.91
N LEU A 217 -10.71 -10.09 4.48
CA LEU A 217 -11.97 -10.15 3.75
C LEU A 217 -12.06 -9.06 2.66
N ARG A 218 -11.69 -7.81 2.99
CA ARG A 218 -11.63 -6.71 2.03
C ARG A 218 -10.64 -6.99 0.89
N ALA A 219 -9.44 -7.47 1.22
CA ALA A 219 -8.44 -7.86 0.24
C ALA A 219 -8.94 -8.99 -0.68
N GLN A 220 -9.63 -9.99 -0.14
CA GLN A 220 -10.21 -11.08 -0.94
C GLN A 220 -11.33 -10.59 -1.88
N ILE A 221 -12.17 -9.64 -1.44
CA ILE A 221 -13.20 -9.03 -2.29
C ILE A 221 -12.54 -8.26 -3.45
N LEU A 222 -11.50 -7.48 -3.17
CA LEU A 222 -10.75 -6.73 -4.19
C LEU A 222 -10.05 -7.67 -5.18
N ALA A 223 -9.42 -8.76 -4.70
CA ALA A 223 -8.81 -9.77 -5.56
C ALA A 223 -9.82 -10.37 -6.55
N LYS A 224 -11.01 -10.79 -6.06
CA LYS A 224 -12.09 -11.31 -6.93
C LYS A 224 -12.58 -10.28 -7.96
N GLN A 225 -12.59 -8.99 -7.62
CA GLN A 225 -12.92 -7.92 -8.56
C GLN A 225 -11.83 -7.76 -9.63
N LEU A 226 -10.55 -7.83 -9.25
CA LEU A 226 -9.43 -7.79 -10.18
C LEU A 226 -9.42 -9.00 -11.12
N ASP A 227 -9.63 -10.21 -10.61
CA ASP A 227 -9.73 -11.44 -11.43
C ASP A 227 -10.83 -11.32 -12.51
N ALA A 228 -12.00 -10.76 -12.14
CA ALA A 228 -13.09 -10.53 -13.07
C ALA A 228 -12.72 -9.49 -14.14
N LYS A 229 -12.06 -8.39 -13.75
CA LYS A 229 -11.57 -7.36 -14.68
C LYS A 229 -10.49 -7.88 -15.62
N GLU A 230 -9.56 -8.69 -15.12
CA GLU A 230 -8.52 -9.32 -15.94
C GLU A 230 -9.12 -10.34 -16.91
N ALA A 231 -10.10 -11.13 -16.48
CA ALA A 231 -10.83 -12.03 -17.38
C ALA A 231 -11.56 -11.28 -18.51
N ASP A 232 -12.14 -10.10 -18.25
CA ASP A 232 -12.78 -9.28 -19.26
C ASP A 232 -11.77 -8.59 -20.20
N LEU A 233 -10.68 -8.04 -19.67
CA LEU A 233 -9.57 -7.51 -20.48
C LEU A 233 -8.97 -8.59 -21.38
N LYS A 234 -8.81 -9.82 -20.88
CA LYS A 234 -8.31 -10.96 -21.65
C LYS A 234 -9.25 -11.38 -22.79
N LYS A 235 -10.57 -11.28 -22.60
CA LYS A 235 -11.55 -11.47 -23.70
C LYS A 235 -11.40 -10.38 -24.77
N GLN A 236 -11.18 -9.13 -24.37
CA GLN A 236 -10.97 -8.02 -25.31
C GLN A 236 -9.65 -8.14 -26.08
N ASP A 237 -8.54 -8.43 -25.41
CA ASP A 237 -7.24 -8.69 -26.06
C ASP A 237 -7.35 -9.86 -27.06
N ALA A 238 -7.94 -10.98 -26.66
CA ALA A 238 -8.18 -12.10 -27.57
C ALA A 238 -9.06 -11.72 -28.78
N PHE A 239 -10.14 -10.97 -28.56
CA PHE A 239 -11.01 -10.50 -29.64
C PHE A 239 -10.27 -9.61 -30.64
N TYR A 240 -9.51 -8.61 -30.16
CA TYR A 240 -8.79 -7.70 -31.04
C TYR A 240 -7.60 -8.39 -31.74
N ARG A 241 -6.90 -9.30 -31.07
CA ARG A 241 -5.87 -10.15 -31.72
C ARG A 241 -6.46 -10.97 -32.87
N GLU A 242 -7.62 -11.58 -32.66
CA GLU A 242 -8.31 -12.37 -33.71
C GLU A 242 -8.71 -11.49 -34.90
N GLN A 243 -9.22 -10.27 -34.66
CA GLN A 243 -9.52 -9.33 -35.74
C GLN A 243 -8.27 -8.91 -36.52
N VAL A 244 -7.15 -8.66 -35.83
CA VAL A 244 -5.87 -8.32 -36.47
C VAL A 244 -5.34 -9.50 -37.28
N ALA A 245 -5.26 -10.70 -36.70
CA ALA A 245 -4.79 -11.90 -37.38
C ALA A 245 -5.61 -12.22 -38.65
N ARG A 246 -6.94 -12.09 -38.56
CA ARG A 246 -7.84 -12.28 -39.71
C ARG A 246 -7.70 -11.19 -40.79
N LEU A 247 -7.36 -9.96 -40.41
CA LEU A 247 -7.06 -8.88 -41.35
C LEU A 247 -5.70 -9.10 -42.02
N GLU A 248 -4.69 -9.47 -41.25
CA GLU A 248 -3.35 -9.82 -41.73
C GLU A 248 -3.42 -10.99 -42.71
N GLU A 249 -4.10 -12.08 -42.37
CA GLU A 249 -4.32 -13.23 -43.26
C GLU A 249 -4.96 -12.81 -44.59
N ARG A 250 -6.07 -12.07 -44.53
CA ARG A 250 -6.77 -11.60 -45.75
C ARG A 250 -5.86 -10.71 -46.59
N SER A 251 -5.08 -9.84 -45.96
CA SER A 251 -4.13 -8.97 -46.67
C SER A 251 -3.01 -9.79 -47.33
N ALA A 252 -2.46 -10.80 -46.65
CA ALA A 252 -1.43 -11.68 -47.18
C ALA A 252 -1.96 -12.53 -48.36
N GLN A 253 -3.18 -13.05 -48.27
CA GLN A 253 -3.86 -13.73 -49.38
C GLN A 253 -4.04 -12.79 -50.58
N PHE A 254 -4.49 -11.55 -50.36
CA PHE A 254 -4.63 -10.54 -51.41
C PHE A 254 -3.28 -10.23 -52.08
N TYR A 255 -2.23 -9.93 -51.31
CA TYR A 255 -0.89 -9.69 -51.85
C TYR A 255 -0.34 -10.88 -52.64
N LYS A 256 -0.57 -12.12 -52.17
CA LYS A 256 -0.16 -13.34 -52.86
C LYS A 256 -0.83 -13.43 -54.24
N VAL A 257 -2.16 -13.37 -54.29
CA VAL A 257 -2.94 -13.46 -55.55
C VAL A 257 -2.59 -12.31 -56.50
N THR A 258 -2.44 -11.09 -55.99
CA THR A 258 -2.03 -9.93 -56.81
C THR A 258 -0.63 -10.12 -57.39
N THR A 259 0.33 -10.63 -56.61
CA THR A 259 1.70 -10.87 -57.08
C THR A 259 1.75 -12.02 -58.10
N GLU A 260 1.00 -13.09 -57.89
CA GLU A 260 0.88 -14.22 -58.82
C GLU A 260 0.25 -13.78 -60.15
N ASN A 261 -0.84 -13.00 -60.10
CA ASN A 261 -1.47 -12.42 -61.28
C ASN A 261 -0.55 -11.46 -62.03
N TYR A 262 0.19 -10.59 -61.31
CA TYR A 262 1.14 -9.67 -61.92
C TYR A 262 2.29 -10.42 -62.63
N ARG A 263 2.90 -11.42 -61.98
CA ARG A 263 3.92 -12.27 -62.60
C ARG A 263 3.38 -12.96 -63.85
N LYS A 264 2.22 -13.61 -63.74
CA LYS A 264 1.57 -14.29 -64.87
C LYS A 264 1.24 -13.34 -66.03
N ALA A 265 0.88 -12.08 -65.75
CA ALA A 265 0.67 -11.07 -66.78
C ALA A 265 2.00 -10.60 -67.40
N ALA A 266 3.04 -10.37 -66.59
CA ALA A 266 4.37 -10.02 -67.06
C ALA A 266 4.98 -11.13 -67.94
N ASP A 267 4.82 -12.39 -67.56
CA ASP A 267 5.26 -13.56 -68.33
C ASP A 267 4.50 -13.66 -69.67
N GLN A 268 3.18 -13.45 -69.67
CA GLN A 268 2.39 -13.41 -70.91
C GLN A 268 2.80 -12.27 -71.86
N VAL A 269 3.09 -11.08 -71.31
CA VAL A 269 3.62 -9.96 -72.09
C VAL A 269 5.01 -10.31 -72.62
N ASN A 270 5.93 -10.79 -71.79
CA ASN A 270 7.28 -11.17 -72.19
C ASN A 270 7.33 -12.35 -73.19
N ALA A 271 6.32 -13.23 -73.19
CA ALA A 271 6.18 -14.31 -74.16
C ALA A 271 5.62 -13.82 -75.53
N LYS A 272 4.67 -12.87 -75.51
CA LYS A 272 4.09 -12.28 -76.74
C LYS A 272 5.04 -11.28 -77.39
N PHE A 273 5.69 -10.45 -76.58
CA PHE A 273 6.70 -9.50 -77.02
C PHE A 273 8.07 -10.15 -76.93
N LYS A 274 8.52 -10.78 -78.03
CA LYS A 274 9.92 -11.13 -78.20
C LYS A 274 10.76 -9.88 -77.90
N ARG A 275 11.73 -9.99 -76.99
CA ARG A 275 12.81 -9.00 -76.96
C ARG A 275 13.46 -9.01 -78.33
N TYR A 276 13.59 -7.84 -78.94
CA TYR A 276 14.27 -7.73 -80.21
C TYR A 276 15.73 -8.12 -79.96
N GLU A 277 16.13 -9.30 -80.42
CA GLU A 277 17.53 -9.72 -80.42
C GLU A 277 18.25 -8.84 -81.44
N VAL A 278 18.80 -7.72 -80.94
CA VAL A 278 19.68 -6.83 -81.70
C VAL A 278 20.99 -7.59 -81.93
N ASN A 279 20.99 -8.49 -82.90
CA ASN A 279 22.16 -9.19 -83.37
C ASN A 279 23.08 -8.15 -84.02
N PRO A 280 24.24 -7.82 -83.43
CA PRO A 280 25.10 -6.77 -83.97
C PRO A 280 25.64 -7.22 -85.32
N VAL A 281 25.37 -6.43 -86.36
CA VAL A 281 25.79 -6.80 -87.71
C VAL A 281 27.33 -6.79 -87.78
N CYS A 282 27.90 -7.87 -88.34
CA CYS A 282 29.34 -8.09 -88.41
C CYS A 282 30.05 -8.30 -87.05
N ALA A 283 29.33 -8.71 -85.98
CA ALA A 283 29.91 -8.93 -84.65
C ALA A 283 31.16 -9.83 -84.64
N ASP A 284 31.16 -10.94 -85.37
CA ASP A 284 32.29 -11.88 -85.40
C ASP A 284 33.53 -11.25 -86.06
N LEU A 285 33.33 -10.50 -87.16
CA LEU A 285 34.39 -9.74 -87.81
C LEU A 285 34.90 -8.60 -86.92
N GLN A 286 34.02 -7.93 -86.16
CA GLN A 286 34.41 -6.93 -85.17
C GLN A 286 35.32 -7.56 -84.10
N GLY A 287 34.97 -8.74 -83.60
CA GLY A 287 35.80 -9.51 -82.66
C GLY A 287 37.17 -9.88 -83.26
N GLN A 288 37.20 -10.38 -84.50
CA GLN A 288 38.44 -10.75 -85.20
C GLN A 288 39.37 -9.55 -85.45
N VAL A 289 38.83 -8.40 -85.87
CA VAL A 289 39.60 -7.16 -86.04
C VAL A 289 40.20 -6.71 -84.71
N LEU A 290 39.42 -6.73 -83.63
CA LEU A 290 39.89 -6.34 -82.29
C LEU A 290 40.97 -7.29 -81.75
N SER A 291 40.84 -8.61 -81.96
CA SER A 291 41.87 -9.58 -81.56
C SER A 291 43.16 -9.35 -82.36
N CYS A 292 43.05 -9.23 -83.69
CA CYS A 292 44.22 -9.04 -84.54
C CYS A 292 45.02 -7.78 -84.17
N TYR A 293 44.35 -6.65 -83.92
CA TYR A 293 45.05 -5.42 -83.50
C TYR A 293 45.68 -5.52 -82.11
N LYS A 294 45.07 -6.28 -81.18
CA LYS A 294 45.63 -6.55 -79.86
C LYS A 294 46.90 -7.41 -79.95
N GLU A 295 46.93 -8.37 -80.86
CA GLU A 295 48.06 -9.27 -81.12
C GLU A 295 49.17 -8.60 -81.96
N ASN A 296 48.82 -7.65 -82.84
CA ASN A 296 49.73 -6.96 -83.77
C ASN A 296 49.93 -5.48 -83.39
N ALA A 297 50.16 -5.19 -82.11
CA ALA A 297 50.41 -3.84 -81.61
C ALA A 297 51.56 -3.15 -82.39
N GLY A 298 51.31 -1.95 -82.90
CA GLY A 298 52.26 -1.19 -83.75
C GLY A 298 52.43 -1.72 -85.19
N LYS A 299 51.78 -2.83 -85.56
CA LYS A 299 51.85 -3.47 -86.90
C LYS A 299 50.46 -3.63 -87.52
N THR A 300 49.63 -2.58 -87.41
CA THR A 300 48.22 -2.59 -87.81
C THR A 300 47.95 -3.00 -89.27
N LEU A 301 48.91 -2.78 -90.17
CA LEU A 301 48.85 -3.21 -91.57
C LEU A 301 48.67 -4.74 -91.73
N ASN A 302 49.13 -5.56 -90.78
CA ASN A 302 48.91 -7.01 -90.80
C ASN A 302 47.41 -7.38 -90.71
N CYS A 303 46.60 -6.54 -90.08
CA CYS A 303 45.17 -6.73 -89.90
C CYS A 303 44.33 -6.08 -91.00
N SER A 304 44.96 -5.46 -92.00
CA SER A 304 44.30 -4.72 -93.08
C SER A 304 43.24 -5.54 -93.82
N ASN A 305 43.50 -6.82 -94.09
CA ASN A 305 42.55 -7.72 -94.77
C ASN A 305 41.28 -7.95 -93.91
N ILE A 306 41.44 -8.24 -92.61
CA ILE A 306 40.31 -8.46 -91.70
C ILE A 306 39.52 -7.16 -91.50
N ALA A 307 40.20 -6.03 -91.41
CA ALA A 307 39.57 -4.70 -91.35
C ALA A 307 38.79 -4.36 -92.63
N ALA A 308 39.32 -4.72 -93.80
CA ALA A 308 38.62 -4.55 -95.08
C ALA A 308 37.36 -5.43 -95.16
N LEU A 309 37.42 -6.70 -94.72
CA LEU A 309 36.27 -7.59 -94.64
C LEU A 309 35.19 -7.07 -93.68
N TYR A 310 35.58 -6.53 -92.52
CA TYR A 310 34.64 -5.88 -91.59
C TYR A 310 33.97 -4.65 -92.23
N LEU A 311 34.73 -3.76 -92.88
CA LEU A 311 34.18 -2.60 -93.57
C LEU A 311 33.25 -2.98 -94.74
N GLN A 312 33.60 -4.02 -95.50
CA GLN A 312 32.76 -4.56 -96.57
C GLN A 312 31.44 -5.11 -96.01
N CYS A 313 31.50 -5.87 -94.90
CA CYS A 313 30.30 -6.36 -94.21
C CYS A 313 29.40 -5.20 -93.73
N VAL A 314 29.97 -4.19 -93.07
CA VAL A 314 29.22 -2.99 -92.60
C VAL A 314 28.61 -2.22 -93.77
N ASN A 315 29.32 -2.07 -94.90
CA ASN A 315 28.81 -1.36 -96.06
C ASN A 315 27.70 -2.15 -96.78
N ASN A 316 27.84 -3.47 -96.91
CA ASN A 316 26.78 -4.33 -97.47
C ASN A 316 25.52 -4.28 -96.60
N ALA A 317 25.67 -4.36 -95.27
CA ALA A 317 24.58 -4.19 -94.32
C ALA A 317 23.85 -2.85 -94.51
N LYS A 318 24.60 -1.73 -94.59
CA LYS A 318 24.05 -0.39 -94.83
C LYS A 318 23.30 -0.23 -96.16
N GLN A 319 23.64 -1.00 -97.20
CA GLN A 319 22.93 -0.95 -98.49
C GLN A 319 21.69 -1.84 -98.49
N ASN A 320 21.75 -3.00 -97.82
CA ASN A 320 20.61 -3.90 -97.67
C ASN A 320 19.52 -3.29 -96.76
N ASP A 321 19.91 -2.61 -95.68
CA ASP A 321 18.98 -1.97 -94.74
C ASP A 321 18.16 -0.85 -95.44
N LYS A 322 18.77 -0.10 -96.37
CA LYS A 322 18.06 0.87 -97.22
C LYS A 322 17.01 0.26 -98.16
N HIS A 323 17.11 -1.03 -98.48
CA HIS A 323 16.08 -1.74 -99.27
C HIS A 323 14.98 -2.34 -98.39
N VAL A 324 15.21 -2.48 -97.08
CA VAL A 324 14.23 -3.03 -96.12
C VAL A 324 13.44 -1.91 -95.42
N GLN A 325 14.03 -0.72 -95.24
CA GLN A 325 13.39 0.43 -94.58
C GLN A 325 12.42 1.24 -95.47
N ALA A 326 11.71 0.58 -96.39
CA ALA A 326 10.52 1.14 -97.02
C ALA A 326 9.31 0.88 -96.10
N PRO A 327 8.67 1.88 -95.48
CA PRO A 327 7.64 1.62 -94.47
C PRO A 327 6.32 1.19 -95.13
N SER A 328 5.99 -0.10 -95.07
CA SER A 328 4.64 -0.60 -95.36
C SER A 328 3.77 -0.54 -94.09
N TRP A 329 3.56 0.68 -93.57
CA TRP A 329 2.55 0.95 -92.55
C TRP A 329 1.35 1.62 -93.21
N THR A 330 0.46 0.81 -93.77
CA THR A 330 -0.93 1.22 -93.99
C THR A 330 -1.71 0.84 -92.74
N ASP A 331 -2.13 1.84 -91.97
CA ASP A 331 -3.00 1.65 -90.82
C ASP A 331 -4.35 1.08 -91.25
N ASP A 332 -4.62 -0.18 -90.92
CA ASP A 332 -5.98 -0.74 -90.96
C ASP A 332 -6.59 -0.66 -89.56
N VAL A 333 -6.92 0.58 -89.16
CA VAL A 333 -7.76 0.86 -87.99
C VAL A 333 -9.20 0.92 -88.50
N THR A 334 -9.83 -0.25 -88.59
CA THR A 334 -11.26 -0.38 -88.82
C THR A 334 -11.99 -0.65 -87.50
N SER A 335 -13.02 0.18 -87.28
CA SER A 335 -13.89 0.40 -86.10
C SER A 335 -14.21 -0.76 -85.14
#